data_AF-A0A653K1B3-F1
#
_entry.id   AF-A0A653K1B3-F1
#
_cell.length_a   1.000
_cell.length_b   1.000
_cell.length_c   1.000
_cell.angle_alpha   90.00
_cell.angle_beta   90.00
_cell.angle_gamma   90.00
#
_symmetry.space_group_name_H-M   'P 1'
#
loop_
_entity.id
_entity.type
_entity.pdbx_description
1 polymer ?
#
loop_
_entity_poly.entity_id
_entity_poly.type
_entity_poly.pdbx_seq_one_letter_code
_entity_poly.pdbx_strand_id
1 'polypeptide(L)' 'MRQDRFRIERSLELPAQIDVLIQYSELEGFHFIRRLKQDFQSGANSFAQIEEALFTVYDQQHHLVAVGGLNQVP' A
#
# COMPACT_ATOMS: atom_id res chain seq x y z
N MET A 1 -5.69 5.48 -26.03
CA MET A 1 -5.26 5.00 -24.69
C MET A 1 -4.69 6.19 -23.93
N ARG A 2 -5.26 6.54 -22.79
CA ARG A 2 -4.71 7.57 -21.90
C ARG A 2 -3.41 7.00 -21.34
N GLN A 3 -2.28 7.63 -21.58
CA GLN A 3 -1.04 7.28 -20.87
C GLN A 3 -1.15 7.86 -19.46
N ASP A 4 -1.89 7.19 -18.59
CA ASP A 4 -1.96 7.58 -17.19
C ASP A 4 -0.58 7.32 -16.58
N ARG A 5 0.16 8.40 -16.34
CA ARG A 5 1.54 8.34 -15.83
C ARG A 5 1.48 8.12 -14.32
N PHE A 6 1.62 6.87 -13.91
CA PHE A 6 1.74 6.51 -12.50
C PHE A 6 3.19 6.66 -12.02
N ARG A 7 3.34 7.04 -10.75
CA ARG A 7 4.63 7.05 -10.04
C ARG A 7 4.62 5.94 -9.00
N ILE A 8 5.55 5.01 -9.10
CA ILE A 8 5.75 3.93 -8.14
C ILE A 8 6.93 4.30 -7.24
N GLU A 9 6.73 4.23 -5.93
CA GLU A 9 7.74 4.59 -4.93
C GLU A 9 7.88 3.47 -3.90
N ARG A 10 9.12 3.09 -3.62
CA ARG A 10 9.40 2.29 -2.42
C ARG A 10 9.16 3.17 -1.20
N SER A 11 8.39 2.68 -0.24
CA SER A 11 8.10 3.38 1.00
C SER A 11 8.63 2.59 2.19
N LEU A 12 9.15 3.30 3.19
CA LEU A 12 9.48 2.75 4.50
C LEU A 12 8.41 3.10 5.55
N GLU A 13 7.38 3.83 5.15
CA GLU A 13 6.29 4.30 6.00
C GLU A 13 4.93 4.05 5.33
N LEU A 14 3.86 4.02 6.11
CA LEU A 14 2.50 3.99 5.54
C LEU A 14 2.14 5.39 5.02
N PRO A 15 1.62 5.50 3.78
CA PRO A 15 1.15 6.78 3.28
C PRO A 15 -0.08 7.24 4.08
N ALA A 16 -0.14 8.53 4.42
CA ALA A 16 -1.27 9.09 5.19
C ALA A 16 -2.64 8.87 4.50
N GLN A 17 -2.66 8.73 3.18
CA GLN A 17 -3.86 8.50 2.38
C GLN A 17 -4.36 7.03 2.40
N ILE A 18 -3.68 6.10 3.10
CA ILE A 18 -4.03 4.67 3.08
C ILE A 18 -5.46 4.38 3.52
N ASP A 19 -6.02 5.20 4.41
CA ASP A 19 -7.40 5.03 4.89
C ASP A 19 -8.44 5.19 3.77
N VAL A 20 -8.14 5.98 2.74
CA VAL A 20 -8.99 6.10 1.55
C VAL A 20 -9.03 4.78 0.78
N LEU A 21 -7.87 4.14 0.58
CA LEU A 21 -7.82 2.83 -0.08
C LEU A 21 -8.52 1.74 0.74
N ILE A 22 -8.41 1.78 2.08
CA ILE A 22 -9.14 0.86 2.96
C ILE A 22 -10.65 0.99 2.71
N GLN A 23 -11.18 2.22 2.75
CA GLN A 23 -12.60 2.47 2.54
C GLN A 23 -13.09 1.88 1.21
N TYR A 24 -12.39 2.14 0.10
CA TYR A 24 -12.77 1.58 -1.20
C TYR A 24 -12.65 0.05 -1.24
N SER A 25 -11.56 -0.52 -0.72
CA SER A 25 -11.36 -1.97 -0.73
C SER A 25 -12.46 -2.71 0.05
N GLU A 26 -12.92 -2.15 1.17
CA GLU A 26 -13.95 -2.78 2.00
C GLU A 26 -15.35 -2.67 1.40
N LEU A 27 -15.64 -1.59 0.67
CA LEU A 27 -16.87 -1.50 -0.12
C LEU A 27 -16.94 -2.60 -1.19
N GLU A 28 -15.77 -3.05 -1.67
CA GLU A 28 -15.63 -4.17 -2.62
C GLU A 28 -15.53 -5.55 -1.93
N GLY A 29 -15.60 -5.60 -0.59
CA GLY A 29 -15.51 -6.84 0.19
C GLY A 29 -14.08 -7.34 0.45
N PHE A 30 -13.08 -6.50 0.21
CA PHE A 30 -11.68 -6.80 0.42
C PHE A 30 -11.14 -6.17 1.71
N HIS A 31 -10.46 -6.98 2.53
CA HIS A 31 -9.90 -6.53 3.81
C HIS A 31 -8.36 -6.52 3.85
N PHE A 32 -7.69 -6.83 2.74
CA PHE A 32 -6.23 -6.96 2.72
C PHE A 32 -5.48 -5.64 3.01
N ILE A 33 -6.02 -4.49 2.60
CA ILE A 33 -5.39 -3.18 2.91
C ILE A 33 -5.55 -2.84 4.39
N ARG A 34 -6.70 -3.14 5.00
CA ARG A 34 -6.90 -2.99 6.44
C ARG A 34 -5.91 -3.85 7.21
N ARG A 35 -5.79 -5.13 6.83
CA ARG A 35 -4.82 -6.05 7.44
C ARG A 35 -3.39 -5.53 7.28
N LEU A 36 -3.00 -5.08 6.08
CA LEU A 36 -1.67 -4.50 5.83
C LEU A 36 -1.38 -3.35 6.80
N LYS A 37 -2.32 -2.41 6.97
CA LYS A 37 -2.16 -1.29 7.91
C LYS A 37 -1.98 -1.78 9.36
N GLN A 38 -2.78 -2.76 9.80
CA GLN A 38 -2.72 -3.32 11.15
C GLN A 38 -1.39 -4.06 11.40
N ASP A 39 -0.96 -4.89 10.45
CA ASP A 39 0.29 -5.67 10.55
C ASP A 39 1.51 -4.74 10.56
N PHE A 40 1.48 -3.66 9.78
CA PHE A 40 2.52 -2.63 9.79
C PHE A 40 2.56 -1.86 11.11
N GLN A 41 1.41 -1.41 11.63
CA GLN A 41 1.33 -0.66 12.88
C GLN A 41 1.72 -1.49 14.11
N SER A 42 1.43 -2.79 14.11
CA SER A 42 1.83 -3.72 15.17
C SER A 42 3.28 -4.16 15.05
N GLY A 43 3.94 -3.93 13.90
CA GLY A 43 5.27 -4.45 13.59
C GLY A 43 5.30 -5.92 13.20
N ALA A 44 4.14 -6.59 13.10
CA ALA A 44 4.03 -7.97 12.62
C ALA A 44 4.54 -8.11 11.18
N ASN A 45 4.35 -7.07 10.35
CA ASN A 45 4.94 -6.97 9.02
C ASN A 45 5.24 -5.51 8.67
N SER A 46 6.50 -5.10 8.82
CA SER A 46 6.99 -3.75 8.50
C SER A 46 7.61 -3.63 7.12
N PHE A 47 7.69 -4.72 6.34
CA PHE A 47 8.37 -4.79 5.04
C PHE A 47 9.82 -4.26 5.05
N ALA A 48 10.48 -4.39 6.19
CA ALA A 48 11.79 -3.79 6.45
C ALA A 48 12.94 -4.82 6.43
N GLN A 49 12.64 -6.11 6.30
CA GLN A 49 13.69 -7.14 6.22
C GLN A 49 14.35 -7.15 4.84
N ILE A 50 15.50 -7.84 4.76
CA ILE A 50 16.15 -8.11 3.48
C ILE A 50 15.16 -8.87 2.59
N GLU A 51 15.08 -8.49 1.32
CA GLU A 51 14.13 -9.02 0.33
C GLU A 51 12.65 -8.63 0.56
N GLU A 52 12.36 -7.76 1.52
CA GLU A 52 11.05 -7.15 1.69
C GLU A 52 11.00 -5.72 1.16
N ALA A 53 9.83 -5.32 0.70
CA ALA A 53 9.58 -3.94 0.29
C ALA A 53 8.09 -3.62 0.29
N LEU A 54 7.76 -2.41 0.74
CA LEU A 54 6.47 -1.78 0.52
C LEU A 54 6.58 -0.79 -0.64
N PHE A 55 5.59 -0.82 -1.52
CA PHE A 55 5.46 0.11 -2.64
C PHE A 55 4.12 0.85 -2.57
N THR A 56 4.17 2.11 -2.98
CA THR A 56 3.01 2.99 -3.13
C THR A 56 2.95 3.49 -4.56
N VAL A 57 1.74 3.66 -5.08
CA VAL A 57 1.52 4.15 -6.44
C VAL A 57 0.67 5.40 -6.37
N TYR A 58 1.13 6.45 -7.03
CA TYR A 58 0.44 7.74 -7.12
C TYR A 58 0.05 8.06 -8.55
N ASP A 59 -1.12 8.69 -8.71
CA ASP A 59 -1.51 9.35 -9.96
C ASP A 59 -0.80 10.70 -10.13
N GLN A 60 -1.13 11.42 -11.22
CA GLN A 60 -0.56 12.73 -11.51
C GLN A 60 -1.06 13.85 -10.57
N GLN A 61 -2.16 13.63 -9.87
CA GLN A 61 -2.74 14.54 -8.89
C GLN A 61 -2.22 14.24 -7.46
N HIS A 62 -1.24 13.34 -7.33
CA HIS A 62 -0.67 12.90 -6.06
C HIS A 62 -1.65 12.13 -5.15
N HIS A 63 -2.72 11.56 -5.73
CA HIS A 63 -3.57 10.63 -4.99
C HIS A 63 -2.93 9.25 -4.94
N LEU A 64 -2.96 8.63 -3.77
CA LEU A 64 -2.59 7.24 -3.60
C LEU A 64 -3.64 6.34 -4.26
N VAL A 65 -3.23 5.62 -5.30
CA VAL A 65 -4.14 4.74 -6.07
C VAL A 65 -3.87 3.26 -5.85
N ALA A 66 -2.69 2.90 -5.35
CA ALA A 66 -2.39 1.54 -4.91
C ALA A 66 -1.32 1.50 -3.83
N VAL A 67 -1.36 0.44 -3.03
CA VAL A 67 -0.33 0.05 -2.07
C VAL A 67 -0.15 -1.46 -2.12
N GLY A 68 1.09 -1.93 -2.03
CA GLY A 68 1.37 -3.36 -2.02
C GLY A 68 2.78 -3.62 -1.53
N GLY A 69 2.98 -4.75 -0.87
CA GLY A 69 4.29 -5.12 -0.35
C GLY A 69 4.62 -6.58 -0.63
N LEU A 70 5.92 -6.84 -0.70
CA LEU A 70 6.50 -8.18 -0.73
C LEU A 70 7.06 -8.45 0.65
N ASN A 71 6.63 -9.56 1.26
CA ASN A 71 7.13 -10.06 2.52
C ASN A 71 7.65 -11.50 2.34
N GLN A 72 8.42 -11.98 3.31
CA GLN A 72 8.95 -13.34 3.28
C GLN A 72 7.97 -14.40 3.80
N VAL A 73 6.88 -13.97 4.44
CA VAL A 73 5.90 -14.85 5.10
C VAL A 73 4.54 -14.74 4.38
N PRO A 74 4.10 -15.80 3.67
CA PRO A 74 2.79 -15.81 2.98
C PRO A 74 1.58 -15.76 3.93
#